data_AF-A0A7S1DTK1-F1
#
_entry.id   AF-A0A7S1DTK1-F1
#
_cell.length_a   1.000
_cell.length_b   1.000
_cell.length_c   1.000
_cell.angle_alpha   90.00
_cell.angle_beta   90.00
_cell.angle_gamma   90.00
#
_symmetry.space_group_name_H-M   'P 1'
#
loop_
_entity.id
_entity.type
_entity.pdbx_description
1 polymer ?
#
loop_
_entity_poly.entity_id
_entity_poly.type
_entity_poly.pdbx_seq_one_letter_code
_entity_poly.pdbx_strand_id
1 'polypeptide(L)'
;GVGKTNAAPQFTRKGLSQTTDVKGVPNTISLELSLNVAASDGSVVSVSGLTGSLTPTGSLTLGGADASLFGATAGTGAWDQSAGVLRLTVRSGQSVAPGRVVKVSFTVENPMTVPSPPLTA
;
A
#
# COMPACT_ATOMS: atom_id res chain seq x y z
N GLY A 1 23.05 12.44 29.11
CA GLY A 1 21.97 12.99 28.27
C GLY A 1 21.11 11.84 27.79
N VAL A 2 19.80 11.97 27.94
CA VAL A 2 18.78 10.91 27.87
C VAL A 2 18.94 9.96 26.67
N GLY A 3 18.96 8.66 26.93
CA GLY A 3 19.02 7.62 25.91
C GLY A 3 17.78 7.68 25.02
N LYS A 4 17.96 8.05 23.75
CA LYS A 4 16.93 7.84 22.74
C LYS A 4 16.85 6.34 22.51
N THR A 5 15.86 5.67 23.07
CA THR A 5 15.53 4.31 22.66
C THR A 5 15.08 4.40 21.21
N ASN A 6 15.93 3.95 20.29
CA ASN A 6 15.62 3.97 18.86
C ASN A 6 14.55 2.91 18.60
N ALA A 7 13.28 3.31 18.62
CA ALA A 7 12.17 2.39 18.37
C ALA A 7 12.25 1.87 16.94
N ALA A 8 12.13 0.55 16.76
CA ALA A 8 12.05 -0.03 15.42
C ALA A 8 10.78 0.47 14.70
N PRO A 9 10.82 0.70 13.37
CA PRO A 9 9.63 1.08 12.62
C PRO A 9 8.53 0.03 12.71
N GLN A 10 7.31 0.46 13.04
CA GLN A 10 6.12 -0.37 13.17
C GLN A 10 4.89 0.40 12.70
N PHE A 11 3.92 -0.33 12.14
CA PHE A 11 2.60 0.22 11.90
C PHE A 11 1.79 0.25 13.20
N THR A 12 1.36 1.44 13.61
CA THR A 12 0.43 1.64 14.73
C THR A 12 -1.02 1.56 14.28
N ARG A 13 -1.29 1.74 12.98
CA ARG A 13 -2.61 1.54 12.37
C ARG A 13 -2.47 0.89 11.00
N LYS A 14 -3.35 -0.08 10.73
CA LYS A 14 -3.49 -0.77 9.44
C LYS A 14 -4.97 -0.97 9.16
N GLY A 15 -5.53 -0.21 8.24
CA GLY A 15 -6.87 -0.37 7.70
C GLY A 15 -6.78 -0.65 6.21
N LEU A 16 -7.55 -1.62 5.74
CA LEU A 16 -7.70 -1.93 4.32
C LEU A 16 -9.17 -2.18 4.03
N SER A 17 -9.67 -1.59 2.94
CA SER A 17 -10.98 -1.87 2.40
C SER A 17 -10.89 -2.00 0.88
N GLN A 18 -11.84 -2.73 0.30
CA GLN A 18 -11.90 -2.94 -1.13
C GLN A 18 -13.32 -2.68 -1.64
N THR A 19 -13.45 -2.38 -2.93
CA THR A 19 -14.76 -2.06 -3.54
C THR A 19 -15.51 -3.30 -4.02
N THR A 20 -14.79 -4.31 -4.47
CA THR A 20 -15.40 -5.54 -5.02
C THR A 20 -14.39 -6.68 -5.05
N ASP A 21 -14.84 -7.91 -4.85
CA ASP A 21 -14.06 -9.14 -5.09
C ASP A 21 -14.52 -9.90 -6.35
N VAL A 22 -15.39 -9.28 -7.16
CA VAL A 22 -15.91 -9.89 -8.39
C VAL A 22 -14.78 -10.10 -9.39
N LYS A 23 -14.74 -11.31 -9.96
CA LYS A 23 -13.73 -11.79 -10.91
C LYS A 23 -13.58 -10.87 -12.12
N GLY A 24 -12.35 -10.54 -12.49
CA GLY A 24 -12.06 -9.70 -13.67
C GLY A 24 -12.60 -8.27 -13.57
N VAL A 25 -13.14 -7.86 -12.42
CA VAL A 25 -13.65 -6.50 -12.23
C VAL A 25 -12.56 -5.65 -11.56
N PRO A 26 -12.37 -4.39 -11.99
CA PRO A 26 -11.51 -3.45 -11.29
C PRO A 26 -11.94 -3.27 -9.83
N ASN A 27 -10.97 -3.42 -8.93
CA ASN A 27 -11.13 -3.32 -7.50
C ASN A 27 -10.24 -2.21 -6.96
N THR A 28 -10.87 -1.14 -6.46
CA THR A 28 -10.16 -0.11 -5.71
C THR A 28 -9.93 -0.57 -4.28
N ILE A 29 -8.66 -0.63 -3.90
CA ILE A 29 -8.18 -0.90 -2.54
C ILE A 29 -7.87 0.44 -1.89
N SER A 30 -8.39 0.67 -0.69
CA SER A 30 -8.13 1.85 0.14
C SER A 30 -7.36 1.45 1.39
N LEU A 31 -6.34 2.22 1.72
CA LEU A 31 -5.40 2.00 2.83
C LEU A 31 -5.51 3.14 3.83
N GLU A 32 -5.55 2.80 5.12
CA GLU A 32 -5.33 3.75 6.21
C GLU A 32 -4.17 3.25 7.09
N LEU A 33 -3.09 4.02 7.15
CA LEU A 33 -1.82 3.61 7.74
C LEU A 33 -1.35 4.65 8.76
N SER A 34 -0.68 4.21 9.82
CA SER A 34 0.08 5.10 10.70
C SER A 34 1.32 4.39 11.22
N LEU A 35 2.38 5.15 11.50
CA LEU A 35 3.70 4.66 11.89
C LEU A 35 4.08 5.19 13.28
N ASN A 36 4.83 4.41 14.06
CA ASN A 36 5.39 4.85 15.35
C ASN A 36 6.61 5.77 15.20
N VAL A 37 7.23 5.79 14.03
CA VAL A 37 8.39 6.62 13.68
C VAL A 37 8.12 7.36 12.38
N ALA A 38 8.92 8.40 12.12
CA ALA A 38 8.79 9.17 10.88
C ALA A 38 9.25 8.34 9.69
N ALA A 39 8.55 8.47 8.56
CA ALA A 39 9.03 7.99 7.27
C ALA A 39 9.51 9.19 6.46
N SER A 40 10.82 9.29 6.26
CA SER A 40 11.46 10.33 5.45
C SER A 40 11.50 9.95 3.97
N ASP A 41 11.92 10.89 3.12
CA ASP A 41 12.32 10.66 1.72
C ASP A 41 13.00 9.30 1.52
N GLY A 42 12.53 8.54 0.53
CA GLY A 42 13.05 7.22 0.17
C GLY A 42 12.55 6.07 1.03
N SER A 43 11.85 6.34 2.15
CA SER A 43 11.22 5.28 2.95
C SER A 43 10.17 4.53 2.13
N VAL A 44 10.12 3.21 2.25
CA VAL A 44 9.20 2.37 1.46
C VAL A 44 8.18 1.68 2.37
N VAL A 45 6.91 1.90 2.08
CA VAL A 45 5.81 1.09 2.61
C VAL A 45 5.43 0.05 1.55
N SER A 46 5.49 -1.23 1.92
CA SER A 46 5.09 -2.33 1.03
C SER A 46 3.72 -2.86 1.41
N VAL A 47 2.85 -3.01 0.42
CA VAL A 47 1.54 -3.66 0.54
C VAL A 47 1.61 -4.96 -0.25
N SER A 48 1.73 -6.07 0.45
CA SER A 48 1.92 -7.40 -0.13
C SER A 48 0.69 -8.29 0.03
N GLY A 49 0.68 -9.43 -0.65
CA GLY A 49 -0.42 -10.41 -0.60
C GLY A 49 -1.54 -10.13 -1.60
N LEU A 50 -1.33 -9.19 -2.53
CA LEU A 50 -2.28 -8.83 -3.59
C LEU A 50 -2.09 -9.73 -4.80
N THR A 51 -2.01 -11.04 -4.59
CA THR A 51 -1.69 -12.01 -5.64
C THR A 51 -2.91 -12.32 -6.53
N GLY A 52 -2.65 -12.82 -7.74
CA GLY A 52 -3.70 -13.17 -8.70
C GLY A 52 -4.31 -11.97 -9.46
N SER A 53 -3.94 -10.73 -9.09
CA SER A 53 -4.35 -9.55 -9.85
C SER A 53 -3.97 -9.66 -11.33
N LEU A 54 -4.89 -9.28 -12.21
CA LEU A 54 -4.64 -9.21 -13.66
C LEU A 54 -3.95 -7.92 -14.10
N THR A 55 -3.78 -6.95 -13.19
CA THR A 55 -3.11 -5.69 -13.49
C THR A 55 -1.63 -5.90 -13.79
N PRO A 56 -1.14 -5.54 -14.99
CA PRO A 56 0.27 -5.70 -15.36
C PRO A 56 1.21 -4.93 -14.43
N THR A 57 2.40 -5.49 -14.18
CA THR A 57 3.50 -4.79 -13.49
C THR A 57 3.75 -3.40 -14.10
N GLY A 58 3.93 -2.40 -13.24
CA GLY A 58 4.12 -1.02 -13.70
C GLY A 58 3.89 0.01 -12.61
N SER A 59 3.49 1.21 -13.01
CA SER A 59 3.15 2.29 -12.08
C SER A 59 1.63 2.38 -11.93
N LEU A 60 1.13 2.34 -10.69
CA LEU A 60 -0.26 2.63 -10.39
C LEU A 60 -0.42 4.09 -9.99
N THR A 61 -1.52 4.69 -10.43
CA THR A 61 -1.97 5.99 -9.92
C THR A 61 -2.57 5.80 -8.54
N LEU A 62 -2.17 6.66 -7.61
CA LEU A 62 -2.67 6.69 -6.25
C LEU A 62 -3.76 7.76 -6.13
N GLY A 63 -4.85 7.39 -5.47
CA GLY A 63 -5.87 8.31 -4.96
C GLY A 63 -5.76 8.51 -3.45
N GLY A 64 -6.70 9.27 -2.89
CA GLY A 64 -6.72 9.61 -1.47
C GLY A 64 -6.01 10.91 -1.14
N ALA A 65 -6.24 11.42 0.08
CA ALA A 65 -5.74 12.72 0.52
C ALA A 65 -4.21 12.80 0.59
N ASP A 66 -3.53 11.66 0.69
CA ASP A 66 -2.09 11.57 0.92
C ASP A 66 -1.32 10.99 -0.28
N ALA A 67 -1.97 10.81 -1.42
CA ALA A 67 -1.36 10.23 -2.62
C ALA A 67 -0.05 10.94 -3.03
N SER A 68 -0.04 12.27 -2.99
CA SER A 68 1.10 13.10 -3.43
C SER A 68 2.37 12.95 -2.57
N LEU A 69 2.26 12.34 -1.38
CA LEU A 69 3.40 12.03 -0.53
C LEU A 69 4.26 10.90 -1.09
N PHE A 70 3.74 10.13 -2.05
CA PHE A 70 4.39 8.92 -2.55
C PHE A 70 4.66 8.99 -4.06
N GLY A 71 5.65 8.18 -4.46
CA GLY A 71 6.02 7.92 -5.85
C GLY A 71 7.23 8.73 -6.33
N ALA A 72 7.83 8.27 -7.43
CA ALA A 72 8.82 9.06 -8.17
C ALA A 72 8.16 10.31 -8.78
N THR A 73 6.95 10.12 -9.31
CA THR A 73 5.99 11.17 -9.64
C THR A 73 4.97 11.24 -8.51
N ALA A 74 4.52 12.45 -8.14
CA ALA A 74 3.55 12.60 -7.06
C ALA A 74 2.28 11.81 -7.35
N GLY A 75 1.83 10.98 -6.40
CA GLY A 75 0.63 10.18 -6.56
C GLY A 75 0.84 8.89 -7.35
N THR A 76 2.04 8.29 -7.30
CA THR A 76 2.27 6.98 -7.93
C THR A 76 2.86 5.94 -6.98
N GLY A 77 2.60 4.66 -7.27
CA GLY A 77 3.19 3.52 -6.57
C GLY A 77 3.73 2.49 -7.55
N ALA A 78 4.83 1.82 -7.19
CA ALA A 78 5.45 0.79 -8.02
C ALA A 78 4.79 -0.56 -7.75
N TRP A 79 4.13 -1.12 -8.75
CA TRP A 79 3.37 -2.36 -8.68
C TRP A 79 4.12 -3.51 -9.35
N ASP A 80 4.27 -4.61 -8.62
CA ASP A 80 4.76 -5.89 -9.12
C ASP A 80 3.63 -6.91 -9.08
N GLN A 81 3.11 -7.24 -10.26
CA GLN A 81 2.02 -8.20 -10.42
C GLN A 81 2.43 -9.61 -9.99
N SER A 82 3.65 -10.02 -10.35
CA SER A 82 4.13 -11.38 -10.09
C SER A 82 4.31 -11.63 -8.60
N ALA A 83 4.77 -10.63 -7.87
CA ALA A 83 4.90 -10.69 -6.42
C ALA A 83 3.59 -10.37 -5.68
N GLY A 84 2.64 -9.71 -6.35
CA GLY A 84 1.43 -9.18 -5.70
C GLY A 84 1.78 -8.10 -4.67
N VAL A 85 2.70 -7.20 -5.01
CA VAL A 85 3.23 -6.17 -4.10
C VAL A 85 3.14 -4.78 -4.72
N LEU A 86 2.51 -3.86 -4.00
CA LEU A 86 2.61 -2.42 -4.26
C LEU A 86 3.64 -1.80 -3.31
N ARG A 87 4.58 -1.02 -3.85
CA ARG A 87 5.55 -0.24 -3.08
C ARG A 87 5.21 1.24 -3.18
N LEU A 88 4.98 1.84 -2.01
CA LEU A 88 4.77 3.27 -1.83
C LEU A 88 6.07 3.86 -1.27
N THR A 89 6.83 4.52 -2.13
CA THR A 89 8.07 5.22 -1.73
C THR A 89 7.74 6.65 -1.35
N VAL A 90 8.11 7.11 -0.16
CA VAL A 90 7.98 8.52 0.23
C VAL A 90 8.78 9.37 -0.76
N ARG A 91 8.07 10.31 -1.39
CA ARG A 91 8.60 11.13 -2.47
C ARG A 91 9.69 12.09 -1.98
N SER A 92 10.55 12.51 -2.90
CA SER A 92 11.61 13.46 -2.55
C SER A 92 11.10 14.76 -1.96
N GLY A 93 11.75 15.18 -0.87
CA GLY A 93 11.37 16.35 -0.08
C GLY A 93 10.08 16.18 0.75
N GLN A 94 9.51 14.99 0.82
CA GLN A 94 8.34 14.69 1.64
C GLN A 94 8.71 13.90 2.89
N SER A 95 7.80 13.90 3.87
CA SER A 95 7.88 13.03 5.04
C SER A 95 6.50 12.73 5.60
N VAL A 96 6.39 11.61 6.32
CA VAL A 96 5.22 11.26 7.11
C VAL A 96 5.61 11.32 8.58
N ALA A 97 4.94 12.17 9.35
CA ALA A 97 5.17 12.29 10.78
C ALA A 97 4.67 11.04 11.55
N PRO A 98 5.31 10.67 12.68
CA PRO A 98 4.80 9.62 13.56
C PRO A 98 3.35 9.89 13.99
N GLY A 99 2.54 8.84 14.08
CA GLY A 99 1.14 8.93 14.53
C GLY A 99 0.17 9.59 13.54
N ARG A 100 0.66 10.19 12.45
CA ARG A 100 -0.19 10.70 11.37
C ARG A 100 -0.91 9.54 10.69
N VAL A 101 -2.20 9.68 10.45
CA VAL A 101 -2.96 8.74 9.62
C VAL A 101 -2.80 9.16 8.16
N VAL A 102 -2.27 8.25 7.35
CA VAL A 102 -2.12 8.37 5.91
C VAL A 102 -3.25 7.61 5.22
N LYS A 103 -3.88 8.23 4.22
CA LYS A 103 -4.95 7.63 3.39
C LYS A 103 -4.59 7.63 1.92
N VAL A 104 -4.44 6.43 1.35
CA VAL A 104 -4.08 6.21 -0.06
C VAL A 104 -5.00 5.14 -0.64
N SER A 105 -5.36 5.26 -1.92
CA SER A 105 -6.08 4.22 -2.64
C SER A 105 -5.44 3.92 -3.99
N PHE A 106 -5.66 2.74 -4.53
CA PHE A 106 -5.21 2.34 -5.87
C PHE A 106 -6.14 1.25 -6.42
N THR A 107 -6.17 1.08 -7.74
CA THR A 107 -7.03 0.10 -8.39
C THR A 107 -6.19 -1.02 -8.98
N VAL A 108 -6.60 -2.26 -8.73
CA VAL A 108 -6.09 -3.47 -9.38
C VAL A 108 -7.26 -4.26 -9.94
N GLU A 109 -7.03 -5.12 -10.92
CA GLU A 109 -8.05 -5.97 -11.53
C GLU A 109 -8.06 -7.34 -10.86
N ASN A 110 -9.22 -7.78 -10.38
CA ASN A 110 -9.35 -9.04 -9.65
C ASN A 110 -9.04 -10.26 -10.54
N PRO A 111 -8.54 -11.38 -9.96
CA PRO A 111 -8.31 -12.62 -10.70
C PRO A 111 -9.59 -13.16 -11.36
N MET A 112 -9.42 -13.92 -12.45
CA MET A 112 -10.52 -14.71 -13.05
C MET A 112 -10.84 -15.98 -12.24
N THR A 113 -9.91 -16.42 -11.40
CA THR A 113 -10.03 -17.58 -10.52
C THR A 113 -9.90 -17.15 -9.07
N VAL A 114 -10.97 -17.31 -8.27
CA VAL A 114 -10.83 -17.22 -6.81
C VAL A 114 -10.25 -18.56 -6.34
N PRO A 115 -9.25 -18.59 -5.44
CA PRO A 115 -8.85 -19.82 -4.81
C PRO A 115 -10.08 -20.48 -4.19
N SER A 116 -10.35 -21.73 -4.56
CA SER A 116 -11.42 -22.50 -3.93
C SER A 116 -11.17 -22.52 -2.42
N PRO A 117 -12.16 -22.26 -1.55
CA PRO A 117 -11.98 -22.54 -0.14
C PRO A 117 -11.59 -24.02 0.01
N PRO A 118 -10.72 -24.37 0.97
CA PRO A 118 -10.37 -25.77 1.18
C PRO A 118 -11.66 -26.56 1.45
N LEU A 119 -11.91 -27.59 0.64
CA LEU A 119 -12.96 -28.56 0.93
C LEU A 119 -12.58 -29.21 2.26
N THR A 120 -13.24 -28.83 3.34
CA THR A 120 -13.12 -29.55 4.60
C THR A 120 -14.14 -30.67 4.52
N ALA A 121 -13.65 -31.91 4.41
CA ALA A 121 -14.47 -33.12 4.53
C ALA A 121 -14.72 -33.44 6.00
#